data_AF-A0A349ZRG8-F1
#
_entry.id   AF-A0A349ZRG8-F1
#
_cell.length_a   1.000
_cell.length_b   1.000
_cell.length_c   1.000
_cell.angle_alpha   90.00
_cell.angle_beta   90.00
_cell.angle_gamma   90.00
#
_symmetry.space_group_name_H-M   'P 1'
#
loop_
_entity.id
_entity.type
_entity.pdbx_description
1 polymer ?
#
loop_
_entity_poly.entity_id
_entity_poly.type
_entity_poly.pdbx_seq_one_letter_code
_entity_poly.pdbx_strand_id
1 'polypeptide(L)'
;ISVVPIRNDFFGELITVTGLLTGQDIVAQLKGKKLGEALLLSEGLARDSEPVLLDDMSIGDMEKSLQVHIDIVKSNGMDFIEKIVGEVIYE
;
A
#
# COMPACT_ATOMS: atom_id res chain seq x y z
N ILE A 1 3.02 18.69 1.75
CA ILE A 1 3.37 17.24 1.70
C ILE A 1 3.54 16.77 3.13
N SER A 2 2.83 15.71 3.53
CA SER A 2 2.98 15.10 4.85
C SER A 2 3.73 13.78 4.68
N VAL A 3 4.79 13.57 5.47
CA VAL A 3 5.55 12.32 5.45
C VAL A 3 5.19 11.55 6.71
N VAL A 4 4.64 10.34 6.54
CA VAL A 4 4.30 9.43 7.64
C VAL A 4 5.18 8.20 7.50
N PRO A 5 6.14 7.96 8.40
CA PRO A 5 6.92 6.73 8.36
C PRO A 5 6.05 5.55 8.78
N ILE A 6 6.28 4.40 8.15
CA ILE A 6 5.75 3.11 8.58
C ILE A 6 6.93 2.28 9.07
N ARG A 7 6.93 1.92 10.36
CA ARG A 7 7.91 1.01 10.95
C ARG A 7 7.54 -0.44 10.64
N ASN A 8 8.54 -1.27 10.42
CA ASN A 8 8.35 -2.71 10.30
C ASN A 8 8.35 -3.31 11.71
N ASP A 9 7.18 -3.39 12.34
CA ASP A 9 7.05 -3.93 13.69
C ASP A 9 6.95 -5.48 13.64
N PHE A 10 6.53 -6.07 12.51
CA PHE A 10 6.42 -7.52 12.32
C PHE A 10 7.79 -8.24 12.25
N PHE A 11 8.68 -7.82 11.35
CA PHE A 11 10.03 -8.41 11.21
C PHE A 11 11.08 -7.67 12.05
N GLY A 12 10.75 -6.49 12.56
CA GLY A 12 11.60 -5.67 13.43
C GLY A 12 12.16 -4.42 12.74
N GLU A 13 12.34 -3.35 13.51
CA GLU A 13 12.61 -2.00 13.01
C GLU A 13 13.91 -1.83 12.21
N LEU A 14 14.87 -2.78 12.35
CA LEU A 14 16.11 -2.77 11.57
C LEU A 14 15.90 -3.24 10.12
N ILE A 15 14.74 -3.84 9.81
CA ILE A 15 14.36 -4.24 8.46
C ILE A 15 13.75 -3.04 7.74
N THR A 16 14.46 -2.53 6.74
CA THR A 16 14.16 -1.24 6.07
C THR A 16 13.84 -1.37 4.57
N VAL A 17 13.63 -2.60 4.09
CA VAL A 17 13.26 -2.86 2.69
C VAL A 17 11.74 -2.88 2.53
N THR A 18 11.24 -2.28 1.45
CA THR A 18 9.79 -2.13 1.21
C THR A 18 9.07 -3.48 1.13
N GLY A 19 9.65 -4.46 0.44
CA GLY A 19 9.00 -5.77 0.24
C GLY A 19 8.92 -6.65 1.47
N LEU A 20 9.40 -6.21 2.62
CA LEU A 20 9.20 -6.89 3.90
C LEU A 20 8.22 -6.14 4.83
N LEU A 21 7.60 -5.07 4.36
CA LEU A 21 6.56 -4.38 5.13
C LEU A 21 5.26 -5.20 5.08
N THR A 22 4.55 -5.27 6.20
CA THR A 22 3.34 -6.10 6.33
C THR A 22 2.07 -5.27 6.33
N GLY A 23 0.94 -5.90 6.02
CA GLY A 23 -0.37 -5.24 6.03
C GLY A 23 -0.74 -4.76 7.43
N GLN A 24 -0.47 -5.56 8.46
CA GLN A 24 -0.68 -5.16 9.84
C GLN A 24 0.12 -3.90 10.24
N ASP A 25 1.37 -3.76 9.79
CA ASP A 25 2.22 -2.61 10.13
C ASP A 25 1.63 -1.32 9.52
N ILE A 26 1.23 -1.42 8.24
CA ILE A 26 0.59 -0.32 7.51
C ILE A 26 -0.73 0.05 8.16
N VAL A 27 -1.62 -0.93 8.40
CA VAL A 27 -2.94 -0.69 8.97
C VAL A 27 -2.83 -0.09 10.37
N ALA A 28 -2.01 -0.67 11.26
CA ALA A 28 -1.86 -0.19 12.63
C ALA A 28 -1.38 1.26 12.70
N GLN A 29 -0.48 1.66 11.80
CA GLN A 29 0.12 3.00 11.81
C GLN A 29 -0.69 4.02 11.00
N LEU A 30 -1.51 3.61 10.03
CA LEU A 30 -2.36 4.50 9.25
C LEU A 30 -3.79 4.64 9.80
N LYS A 31 -4.25 3.72 10.65
CA LYS A 31 -5.60 3.76 11.22
C LYS A 31 -5.90 5.09 11.92
N GLY A 32 -7.04 5.70 11.58
CA GLY A 32 -7.48 6.96 12.15
C GLY A 32 -6.79 8.22 11.58
N LYS A 33 -5.87 8.07 10.61
CA LYS A 33 -5.32 9.21 9.86
C LYS A 33 -6.25 9.59 8.69
N LYS A 34 -6.11 10.84 8.22
CA LYS A 34 -6.78 11.30 7.00
C LYS A 34 -5.98 10.82 5.78
N LEU A 35 -6.45 9.76 5.13
CA LEU A 35 -5.76 9.14 3.99
C LEU A 35 -6.15 9.73 2.62
N GLY A 36 -7.29 10.43 2.56
CA GLY A 36 -7.79 11.00 1.30
C GLY A 36 -8.74 10.04 0.59
N GLU A 37 -8.76 10.10 -0.74
CA GLU A 37 -9.68 9.34 -1.59
C GLU A 37 -9.20 7.92 -1.87
N ALA A 38 -7.87 7.76 -2.05
CA ALA A 38 -7.24 6.48 -2.31
C ALA A 38 -5.87 6.40 -1.64
N LEU A 39 -5.48 5.18 -1.25
CA LEU A 39 -4.14 4.84 -0.82
C LEU A 39 -3.45 4.04 -1.93
N LEU A 40 -2.40 4.61 -2.50
CA LEU A 40 -1.61 3.97 -3.54
C LEU A 40 -0.44 3.22 -2.91
N LEU A 41 -0.35 1.92 -3.17
CA LEU A 41 0.71 1.05 -2.67
C LEU A 41 1.59 0.57 -3.83
N SER A 42 2.90 0.48 -3.61
CA SER A 42 3.81 -0.10 -4.59
C SER A 42 3.53 -1.60 -4.76
N GLU A 43 3.62 -2.11 -5.99
CA GLU A 43 3.55 -3.55 -6.29
C GLU A 43 4.56 -4.36 -5.48
N GLY A 44 5.70 -3.78 -5.10
CA GLY A 44 6.72 -4.45 -4.30
C GLY A 44 6.29 -4.79 -2.87
N LEU A 45 5.13 -4.32 -2.40
CA LEU A 45 4.55 -4.72 -1.11
C LEU A 45 3.78 -6.05 -1.21
N ALA A 46 3.19 -6.34 -2.37
CA ALA A 46 2.37 -7.52 -2.57
C ALA A 46 3.23 -8.75 -2.90
N ARG A 47 2.74 -9.93 -2.53
CA ARG A 47 3.31 -11.21 -2.99
C ARG A 47 3.12 -11.32 -4.50
N ASP A 48 4.11 -11.86 -5.21
CA ASP A 48 4.05 -12.02 -6.66
C ASP A 48 2.73 -12.67 -7.10
N SER A 49 2.00 -11.98 -7.97
CA SER A 49 0.75 -12.44 -8.59
C SER A 49 -0.46 -12.57 -7.64
N GLU A 50 -0.39 -12.10 -6.39
CA GLU A 50 -1.51 -12.14 -5.44
C GLU A 50 -1.71 -10.79 -4.74
N PRO A 51 -2.96 -10.29 -4.57
CA PRO A 51 -3.24 -9.05 -3.83
C PRO A 51 -3.19 -9.27 -2.31
N VAL A 52 -2.09 -9.86 -1.83
CA VAL A 52 -1.87 -10.28 -0.44
C VAL A 52 -0.44 -9.90 -0.04
N LEU A 53 -0.28 -9.36 1.17
CA LEU A 53 1.03 -9.01 1.74
C LEU A 53 1.69 -10.22 2.42
N LEU A 54 2.92 -10.07 2.91
CA LEU A 54 3.67 -11.20 3.49
C LEU A 54 3.06 -11.80 4.76
N ASP A 55 2.24 -11.03 5.47
CA ASP A 55 1.49 -11.45 6.66
C ASP A 55 0.12 -12.08 6.33
N ASP A 56 -0.09 -12.50 5.08
CA ASP A 56 -1.34 -13.05 4.55
C ASP A 56 -2.55 -12.08 4.63
N MET A 57 -2.31 -10.79 4.89
CA MET A 57 -3.34 -9.76 4.85
C MET A 57 -3.63 -9.38 3.39
N SER A 58 -4.89 -9.52 2.97
CA SER A 58 -5.30 -9.11 1.62
C SER A 58 -5.50 -7.59 1.53
N ILE A 59 -5.39 -7.05 0.32
CA ILE A 59 -5.72 -5.64 0.05
C ILE A 59 -7.16 -5.32 0.49
N GLY A 60 -8.11 -6.22 0.25
CA GLY A 60 -9.50 -6.03 0.69
C GLY A 60 -9.67 -5.99 2.21
N ASP A 61 -8.79 -6.64 2.98
CA ASP A 61 -8.81 -6.55 4.45
C ASP A 61 -8.24 -5.20 4.93
N MET A 62 -7.25 -4.67 4.23
CA MET A 62 -6.70 -3.34 4.47
C MET A 62 -7.73 -2.25 4.15
N GLU A 63 -8.43 -2.35 3.01
CA GLU A 63 -9.49 -1.41 2.62
C GLU A 63 -10.61 -1.37 3.67
N LYS A 64 -11.07 -2.55 4.13
CA LYS A 64 -12.06 -2.64 5.22
C LYS A 64 -11.52 -2.02 6.52
N SER A 65 -10.23 -2.17 6.81
CA SER A 65 -9.65 -1.68 8.06
C SER A 65 -9.42 -0.17 8.07
N LEU A 66 -9.04 0.39 6.92
CA LEU A 66 -8.68 1.80 6.75
C LEU A 66 -9.84 2.64 6.22
N GLN A 67 -10.90 2.01 5.70
CA GLN A 67 -12.06 2.68 5.09
C GLN A 67 -11.65 3.63 3.96
N VAL A 68 -10.69 3.19 3.13
CA VAL A 68 -10.18 3.90 1.95
C VAL A 68 -9.96 2.90 0.83
N HIS A 69 -10.17 3.33 -0.42
CA HIS A 69 -9.83 2.54 -1.60
C HIS A 69 -8.32 2.34 -1.69
N ILE A 70 -7.87 1.14 -2.03
CA ILE A 70 -6.44 0.82 -2.18
C ILE A 70 -6.17 0.33 -3.59
N ASP A 71 -5.19 0.97 -4.24
CA ASP A 71 -4.71 0.56 -5.56
C ASP A 71 -3.24 0.17 -5.50
N ILE A 72 -2.90 -0.93 -6.18
CA ILE A 72 -1.51 -1.32 -6.41
C ILE A 72 -1.00 -0.61 -7.65
N VAL A 73 0.15 0.07 -7.50
CA VAL A 73 0.86 0.78 -8.55
C VAL A 73 2.06 -0.04 -8.99
N LYS A 74 2.13 -0.35 -10.29
CA LYS A 74 3.24 -1.07 -10.91
C LYS A 74 4.50 -0.19 -10.95
N SER A 75 5.66 -0.81 -11.09
CA SER A 75 6.96 -0.13 -11.19
C SER A 75 7.16 0.47 -12.60
N ASN A 76 6.22 1.31 -13.02
CA ASN A 76 6.34 2.15 -14.21
C ASN A 76 5.58 3.47 -14.00
N GLY A 77 6.05 4.53 -14.66
CA GLY A 77 5.46 5.87 -14.48
C GLY A 77 4.05 6.02 -15.05
N MET A 78 3.69 5.22 -16.06
CA MET A 78 2.39 5.32 -16.72
C MET A 78 1.26 4.90 -15.77
N ASP A 79 1.39 3.70 -15.20
CA ASP A 79 0.44 3.13 -14.24
C ASP A 79 0.27 4.06 -13.03
N PHE A 80 1.36 4.66 -12.54
CA PHE A 80 1.29 5.65 -11.46
C PHE A 80 0.45 6.87 -11.83
N ILE A 81 0.63 7.44 -13.03
CA ILE A 81 -0.15 8.61 -13.46
C ILE A 81 -1.62 8.24 -13.65
N GLU A 82 -1.92 7.10 -14.27
CA GLU A 82 -3.30 6.63 -14.46
C GLU A 82 -4.02 6.44 -13.12
N LYS A 83 -3.33 5.86 -12.12
CA LYS A 83 -3.86 5.66 -10.77
C LYS A 83 -4.04 6.96 -9.99
N ILE A 84 -3.18 7.97 -10.21
CA ILE A 84 -3.34 9.29 -9.58
C ILE A 84 -4.48 10.08 -10.20
N VAL A 85 -4.60 10.05 -11.53
CA VAL A 85 -5.62 10.82 -12.26
C VAL A 85 -6.98 10.12 -12.20
N GLY A 86 -6.99 8.79 -11.98
CA GLY A 86 -8.22 7.99 -11.99
C GLY A 86 -8.77 7.73 -13.39
N GLU A 87 -7.94 7.90 -14.42
CA GLU A 87 -8.30 7.77 -15.83
C GLU A 87 -7.25 6.95 -16.57
N VAL A 88 -7.67 6.09 -17.51
CA VAL A 88 -6.77 5.39 -18.43
C VAL A 88 -6.43 6.36 -19.56
N ILE A 89 -5.15 6.66 -19.75
CA ILE A 89 -4.71 7.74 -20.64
C ILE A 89 -4.33 7.17 -22.02
N TYR A 90 -4.01 5.88 -22.14
CA TYR A 90 -3.72 5.21 -23.41
C TYR A 90 -4.22 3.76 -23.45
N GLU A 91 -4.75 3.31 -24.61
CA GLU A 91 -5.03 1.90 -24.96
C GLU A 91 -3.89 1.29 -25.79
#